data_AF-A0A0K0PSX7-F1
#
_entry.id   AF-A0A0K0PSX7-F1
#
_cell.length_a   1.000
_cell.length_b   1.000
_cell.length_c   1.000
_cell.angle_alpha   90.00
_cell.angle_beta   90.00
_cell.angle_gamma   90.00
#
_symmetry.space_group_name_H-M   'P 1'
#
loop_
_entity.id
_entity.type
_entity.pdbx_description
1 polymer ?
#
loop_
_entity_poly.entity_id
_entity_poly.type
_entity_poly.pdbx_seq_one_letter_code
_entity_poly.pdbx_strand_id
1 'polypeptide(L)'
;MEPEKPKPEKKDSKKKNNSWPVILGRKGNNLYTHELAKAQIKKGTPVTVGVLNEILAYSNMLVSEDTLNSLITMPRFVFTDLDKKETRRLIDDKLGLPHSKIQQRGIYIFTCTDTNEKYVGSSSELALRLRGYLNKTHKDSGKLIPLIEEKGLPCFKLEVVCLPCYAEFKPEIVLEQYFLLDPSFNLNTIKVSNNPSGSTAKPLYMYNRDKSILYYFTTQQKDFISKLNISHFTFTKHLTKGTYYLGKYLFLREQVDTAKVTNMLLPDIALMLQKDRVNFNKNKAVCSSSKSVILMDVESKEETLFESLGKCMEYFKSKNIPASPKTLVKHLNTNIAYRGYICKSSTLITKSEGGQDKV
;
A
#
# COMPACT_ATOMS: atom_id res chain seq x y z
N MET A 1 3.86 -32.17 74.48
CA MET A 1 5.18 -32.14 73.82
C MET A 1 4.93 -31.96 72.34
N GLU A 2 5.49 -30.88 71.80
CA GLU A 2 5.60 -30.41 70.40
C GLU A 2 4.39 -30.49 69.43
N PRO A 3 3.96 -29.35 68.86
CA PRO A 3 2.94 -29.32 67.82
C PRO A 3 3.52 -29.67 66.43
N GLU A 4 2.86 -30.57 65.72
CA GLU A 4 3.15 -30.91 64.33
C GLU A 4 2.99 -29.68 63.41
N LYS A 5 4.04 -29.40 62.63
CA LYS A 5 4.11 -28.28 61.69
C LYS A 5 3.10 -28.43 60.54
N PRO A 6 2.45 -27.33 60.10
CA PRO A 6 1.51 -27.36 58.99
C PRO A 6 2.23 -27.60 57.65
N LYS A 7 1.69 -28.54 56.86
CA LYS A 7 2.11 -28.79 55.46
C LYS A 7 1.79 -27.55 54.59
N PRO A 8 2.66 -27.18 53.64
CA PRO A 8 2.48 -25.97 52.86
C PRO A 8 1.31 -26.11 51.88
N GLU A 9 0.37 -25.17 51.95
CA GLU A 9 -0.68 -24.95 50.97
C GLU A 9 -0.09 -24.82 49.55
N LYS A 10 -0.58 -25.64 48.63
CA LYS A 10 -0.34 -25.45 47.20
C LYS A 10 -1.00 -24.13 46.79
N LYS A 11 -0.20 -23.08 46.69
CA LYS A 11 -0.57 -21.82 46.02
C LYS A 11 -0.92 -22.12 44.57
N ASP A 12 -2.21 -22.12 44.27
CA ASP A 12 -2.73 -21.90 42.92
C ASP A 12 -2.29 -20.52 42.44
N SER A 13 -1.10 -20.47 41.85
CA SER A 13 -0.51 -19.27 41.29
C SER A 13 -0.27 -19.48 39.80
N LYS A 14 -1.29 -19.12 39.01
CA LYS A 14 -1.18 -18.45 37.71
C LYS A 14 -2.57 -18.18 37.15
N LYS A 15 -3.26 -17.18 37.70
CA LYS A 15 -4.06 -16.28 36.85
C LYS A 15 -3.08 -15.61 35.89
N LYS A 16 -2.85 -16.24 34.72
CA LYS A 16 -2.20 -15.56 33.60
C LYS A 16 -3.15 -14.45 33.17
N ASN A 17 -2.76 -13.23 33.55
CA ASN A 17 -3.38 -12.00 33.14
C ASN A 17 -3.42 -11.98 31.60
N ASN A 18 -4.60 -12.20 31.04
CA ASN A 18 -4.86 -12.34 29.60
C ASN A 18 -4.94 -10.94 28.95
N SER A 19 -3.90 -10.12 29.12
CA SER A 19 -3.85 -8.75 28.57
C SER A 19 -3.25 -8.65 27.17
N TRP A 20 -2.81 -9.77 26.57
CA TRP A 20 -2.22 -9.77 25.23
C TRP A 20 -3.16 -9.40 24.07
N PRO A 21 -4.49 -9.63 24.12
CA PRO A 21 -5.40 -9.10 23.10
C PRO A 21 -5.47 -7.57 23.06
N VAL A 22 -5.06 -6.89 24.14
CA VAL A 22 -5.06 -5.42 24.27
C VAL A 22 -3.81 -4.79 23.65
N ILE A 23 -2.70 -5.55 23.54
CA ILE A 23 -1.40 -5.03 23.09
C ILE A 23 -1.23 -5.12 21.56
N LEU A 24 -2.06 -5.90 20.85
CA LEU A 24 -1.94 -6.13 19.40
C LEU A 24 -3.11 -5.59 18.55
N GLY A 25 -3.99 -4.77 19.14
CA GLY A 25 -4.95 -3.94 18.37
C GLY A 25 -5.93 -4.70 17.48
N ARG A 26 -6.15 -6.00 17.70
CA ARG A 26 -7.12 -6.80 16.92
C ARG A 26 -8.21 -7.34 17.83
N LYS A 27 -9.21 -6.51 18.09
CA LYS A 27 -10.55 -6.96 18.45
C LYS A 27 -11.50 -6.47 17.36
N GLY A 28 -12.14 -7.40 16.64
CA GLY A 28 -13.14 -7.10 15.61
C GLY A 28 -13.07 -8.05 14.42
N ASN A 29 -14.22 -8.60 14.04
CA ASN A 29 -14.36 -9.29 12.75
C ASN A 29 -14.21 -8.23 11.64
N ASN A 30 -13.17 -8.35 10.80
CA ASN A 30 -12.91 -7.43 9.67
C ASN A 30 -14.06 -7.35 8.63
N LEU A 31 -15.09 -8.18 8.77
CA LEU A 31 -16.25 -8.21 7.86
C LEU A 31 -17.35 -7.17 8.15
N TYR A 32 -17.31 -6.40 9.24
CA TYR A 32 -18.51 -5.69 9.72
C TYR A 32 -18.44 -4.16 9.78
N THR A 33 -17.35 -3.47 9.43
CA THR A 33 -17.27 -2.00 9.64
C THR A 33 -18.35 -1.23 8.88
N HIS A 34 -18.65 -1.66 7.66
CA HIS A 34 -19.74 -1.09 6.87
C HIS A 34 -21.12 -1.42 7.44
N GLU A 35 -21.29 -2.59 8.08
CA GLU A 35 -22.53 -2.96 8.78
C GLU A 35 -22.69 -2.17 10.08
N LEU A 36 -21.61 -1.97 10.84
CA LEU A 36 -21.58 -1.14 12.04
C LEU A 36 -21.95 0.31 11.71
N ALA A 37 -21.37 0.86 10.63
CA ALA A 37 -21.72 2.19 10.15
C ALA A 37 -23.21 2.28 9.74
N LYS A 38 -23.71 1.30 8.97
CA LYS A 38 -25.13 1.22 8.60
C LYS A 38 -26.04 1.10 9.82
N ALA A 39 -25.68 0.28 10.79
CA ALA A 39 -26.42 0.07 12.02
C ALA A 39 -26.47 1.35 12.86
N GLN A 40 -25.35 2.08 12.98
CA GLN A 40 -25.31 3.37 13.66
C GLN A 40 -26.21 4.40 12.98
N ILE A 41 -26.12 4.54 11.65
CA ILE A 41 -26.98 5.46 10.89
C ILE A 41 -28.45 5.11 11.08
N LYS A 42 -28.80 3.82 11.03
CA LYS A 42 -30.18 3.34 11.22
C LYS A 42 -30.71 3.60 12.65
N LYS A 43 -29.84 3.54 13.66
CA LYS A 43 -30.19 3.85 15.05
C LYS A 43 -30.50 5.34 15.26
N GLY A 44 -29.88 6.23 14.48
CA GLY A 44 -30.09 7.68 14.58
C GLY A 44 -29.61 8.31 15.90
N THR A 45 -28.83 7.58 16.70
CA THR A 45 -28.28 8.11 17.96
C THR A 45 -27.01 8.93 17.71
N PRO A 46 -26.63 9.85 18.62
CA PRO A 46 -25.37 10.56 18.53
C PRO A 46 -24.18 9.59 18.43
N VAL A 47 -23.20 9.95 17.60
CA VAL A 47 -21.96 9.18 17.43
C VAL A 47 -21.12 9.31 18.69
N THR A 48 -20.84 8.20 19.37
CA THR A 48 -19.94 8.17 20.52
C THR A 48 -18.54 7.74 20.09
N VAL A 49 -17.52 8.07 20.89
CA VAL A 49 -16.15 7.60 20.67
C VAL A 49 -16.06 6.07 20.65
N GLY A 50 -16.87 5.38 21.44
CA GLY A 50 -16.95 3.91 21.42
C GLY A 50 -17.30 3.37 20.04
N VAL A 51 -18.38 3.88 19.44
CA VAL A 51 -18.81 3.50 18.08
C VAL A 51 -17.75 3.86 17.04
N LEU A 52 -17.15 5.05 17.16
CA LEU A 52 -16.12 5.51 16.23
C LEU A 52 -14.88 4.61 16.27
N ASN A 53 -14.42 4.24 17.46
CA ASN A 53 -13.29 3.33 17.66
C ASN A 53 -13.57 1.92 17.17
N GLU A 54 -14.80 1.41 17.34
CA GLU A 54 -15.21 0.11 16.78
C GLU A 54 -15.13 0.12 15.25
N ILE A 55 -15.66 1.16 14.61
CA ILE A 55 -15.65 1.29 13.15
C ILE A 55 -14.22 1.49 12.63
N LEU A 56 -13.40 2.29 13.33
CA LEU A 56 -12.02 2.60 12.93
C LEU A 56 -10.99 1.56 13.41
N ALA A 57 -11.38 0.49 14.08
CA ALA A 57 -10.46 -0.53 14.61
C ALA A 57 -9.51 -1.10 13.53
N TYR A 58 -9.97 -1.21 12.27
CA TYR A 58 -9.14 -1.66 11.14
C TYR A 58 -7.94 -0.75 10.83
N SER A 59 -8.02 0.51 11.24
CA SER A 59 -7.00 1.53 11.00
C SER A 59 -5.97 1.64 12.13
N ASN A 60 -6.11 0.83 13.20
CA ASN A 60 -5.29 0.87 14.41
C ASN A 60 -5.21 2.28 15.04
N MET A 61 -6.25 3.09 14.86
CA MET A 61 -6.41 4.39 15.50
C MET A 61 -7.31 4.22 16.72
N LEU A 62 -6.89 4.80 17.85
CA LEU A 62 -7.70 4.92 19.04
C LEU A 62 -7.94 6.41 19.30
N VAL A 63 -9.21 6.79 19.36
CA VAL A 63 -9.66 8.17 19.56
C VAL A 63 -10.14 8.31 21.01
N SER A 64 -9.73 9.37 21.70
CA SER A 64 -10.29 9.77 23.00
C SER A 64 -11.43 10.76 22.82
N GLU A 65 -12.25 10.93 23.87
CA GLU A 65 -13.33 11.94 23.89
C GLU A 65 -12.79 13.34 23.64
N ASP A 66 -11.70 13.73 24.32
CA ASP A 66 -11.05 15.03 24.13
C ASP A 66 -10.55 15.22 22.69
N THR A 67 -10.01 14.16 22.08
CA THR A 67 -9.55 14.22 20.68
C THR A 67 -10.72 14.42 19.75
N LEU A 68 -11.81 13.66 19.91
CA LEU A 68 -12.99 13.80 19.06
C LEU A 68 -13.60 15.20 19.21
N ASN A 69 -13.78 15.67 20.45
CA ASN A 69 -14.33 16.98 20.75
C ASN A 69 -13.47 18.09 20.12
N SER A 70 -12.15 18.02 20.27
CA SER A 70 -11.23 18.98 19.65
C SER A 70 -11.41 19.01 18.13
N LEU A 71 -11.52 17.83 17.48
CA LEU A 71 -11.68 17.73 16.02
C LEU A 71 -13.01 18.28 15.51
N ILE A 72 -14.14 17.97 16.17
CA ILE A 72 -15.46 18.43 15.70
C ILE A 72 -15.66 19.94 15.88
N THR A 73 -14.95 20.56 16.83
CA THR A 73 -14.96 22.01 17.08
C THR A 73 -13.95 22.80 16.25
N MET A 74 -13.14 22.14 15.42
CA MET A 74 -12.14 22.83 14.59
C MET A 74 -12.79 23.89 13.69
N PRO A 75 -12.13 25.05 13.50
CA PRO A 75 -12.64 26.12 12.66
C PRO A 75 -12.82 25.66 11.22
N ARG A 76 -13.88 26.17 10.58
CA ARG A 76 -14.24 25.84 9.21
C ARG A 76 -14.07 27.05 8.32
N PHE A 77 -13.42 26.87 7.18
CA PHE A 77 -13.53 27.81 6.08
C PHE A 77 -14.78 27.48 5.27
N VAL A 78 -15.55 28.50 4.90
CA VAL A 78 -16.77 28.35 4.12
C VAL A 78 -16.61 29.13 2.83
N PHE A 79 -16.84 28.45 1.71
CA PHE A 79 -16.74 29.02 0.37
C PHE A 79 -18.06 28.82 -0.38
N THR A 80 -18.49 29.86 -1.07
CA THR A 80 -19.66 29.91 -1.97
C THR A 80 -19.21 30.40 -3.34
N ASP A 81 -20.08 30.34 -4.35
CA ASP A 81 -19.74 30.76 -5.72
C ASP A 81 -18.46 30.08 -6.23
N LEU A 82 -18.41 28.75 -6.16
CA LEU A 82 -17.20 27.95 -6.38
C LEU A 82 -16.68 28.01 -7.84
N ASP A 83 -17.47 28.54 -8.75
CA ASP A 83 -17.12 28.83 -10.14
C ASP A 83 -16.30 30.13 -10.30
N LYS A 84 -16.47 31.10 -9.39
CA LYS A 84 -15.80 32.41 -9.44
C LYS A 84 -14.29 32.30 -9.22
N LYS A 85 -13.54 33.11 -9.96
CA LYS A 85 -12.06 33.12 -9.88
C LYS A 85 -11.58 33.63 -8.53
N GLU A 86 -12.30 34.55 -7.92
CA GLU A 86 -12.00 35.16 -6.62
C GLU A 86 -12.11 34.10 -5.52
N THR A 87 -13.17 33.30 -5.53
CA THR A 87 -13.35 32.17 -4.61
C THR A 87 -12.22 31.15 -4.77
N ARG A 88 -11.86 30.82 -6.02
CA ARG A 88 -10.75 29.89 -6.30
C ARG A 88 -9.42 30.39 -5.73
N ARG A 89 -9.12 31.68 -5.89
CA ARG A 89 -7.92 32.31 -5.30
C ARG A 89 -7.95 32.26 -3.78
N LEU A 90 -9.10 32.54 -3.16
CA LEU A 90 -9.24 32.48 -1.70
C LEU A 90 -9.01 31.06 -1.17
N ILE A 91 -9.47 30.03 -1.89
CA ILE A 91 -9.18 28.63 -1.55
C ILE A 91 -7.68 28.36 -1.61
N ASP A 92 -7.00 28.78 -2.69
CA ASP A 92 -5.55 28.62 -2.83
C ASP A 92 -4.78 29.38 -1.72
N ASP A 93 -5.21 30.58 -1.35
CA ASP A 93 -4.60 31.38 -0.28
C ASP A 93 -4.72 30.71 1.09
N LYS A 94 -5.84 30.01 1.35
CA LYS A 94 -6.08 29.32 2.63
C LYS A 94 -5.45 27.93 2.70
N LEU A 95 -5.39 27.21 1.58
CA LEU A 95 -4.99 25.80 1.56
C LEU A 95 -3.62 25.56 0.93
N GLY A 96 -3.05 26.58 0.29
CA GLY A 96 -1.85 26.49 -0.53
C GLY A 96 -2.12 26.01 -1.95
N LEU A 97 -1.08 26.04 -2.77
CA LEU A 97 -1.14 25.58 -4.15
C LEU A 97 -1.01 24.05 -4.25
N PRO A 98 -1.63 23.42 -5.26
CA PRO A 98 -1.38 22.02 -5.60
C PRO A 98 0.12 21.79 -5.84
N HIS A 99 0.67 20.76 -5.22
CA HIS A 99 2.10 20.40 -5.28
C HIS A 99 3.07 21.34 -4.54
N SER A 100 2.58 22.24 -3.67
CA SER A 100 3.42 22.90 -2.67
C SER A 100 4.18 21.89 -1.81
N LYS A 101 5.39 22.25 -1.34
CA LYS A 101 6.19 21.41 -0.42
C LYS A 101 5.46 21.09 0.88
N ILE A 102 4.64 22.04 1.37
CA ILE A 102 3.79 21.87 2.54
C ILE A 102 2.37 21.66 2.03
N GLN A 103 1.82 20.47 2.27
CA GLN A 103 0.47 20.10 1.91
C GLN A 103 -0.44 20.19 3.13
N GLN A 104 -1.53 20.94 3.02
CA GLN A 104 -2.54 21.02 4.06
C GLN A 104 -3.42 19.77 4.02
N ARG A 105 -3.62 19.14 5.18
CA ARG A 105 -4.54 18.01 5.36
C ARG A 105 -5.83 18.43 6.04
N GLY A 106 -6.87 17.62 5.87
CA GLY A 106 -8.14 17.87 6.52
C GLY A 106 -9.32 17.19 5.84
N ILE A 107 -10.51 17.70 6.14
CA ILE A 107 -11.76 17.28 5.49
C ILE A 107 -12.36 18.42 4.67
N TYR A 108 -13.21 18.05 3.74
CA TYR A 108 -14.03 18.97 2.96
C TYR A 108 -15.45 18.45 2.87
N ILE A 109 -16.42 19.36 2.91
CA ILE A 109 -17.85 19.06 2.86
C ILE A 109 -18.48 19.88 1.73
N PHE A 110 -19.04 19.22 0.73
CA PHE A 110 -19.92 19.85 -0.24
C PHE A 110 -21.35 19.75 0.25
N THR A 111 -22.10 20.85 0.20
CA THR A 111 -23.54 20.90 0.45
C THR A 111 -24.22 21.48 -0.76
N CYS A 112 -25.15 20.74 -1.39
CA CYS A 112 -26.01 21.30 -2.43
C CYS A 112 -26.98 22.30 -1.78
N THR A 113 -26.97 23.55 -2.23
CA THR A 113 -27.72 24.64 -1.59
C THR A 113 -29.23 24.44 -1.67
N ASP A 114 -29.70 23.78 -2.73
CA ASP A 114 -31.15 23.68 -3.00
C ASP A 114 -31.77 22.46 -2.29
N THR A 115 -31.01 21.36 -2.20
CA THR A 115 -31.51 20.09 -1.63
C THR A 115 -30.97 19.78 -0.24
N ASN A 116 -29.98 20.56 0.24
CA ASN A 116 -29.22 20.30 1.47
C ASN A 116 -28.52 18.92 1.50
N GLU A 117 -28.39 18.25 0.37
CA GLU A 117 -27.65 16.99 0.26
C GLU A 117 -26.16 17.25 0.48
N LYS A 118 -25.51 16.41 1.29
CA LYS A 118 -24.11 16.61 1.69
C LYS A 118 -23.21 15.47 1.27
N TYR A 119 -21.98 15.84 0.94
CA TYR A 119 -20.85 14.95 0.73
C TYR A 119 -19.70 15.36 1.65
N VAL A 120 -19.06 14.42 2.33
CA VAL A 120 -17.79 14.62 3.04
C VAL A 120 -16.68 13.81 2.41
N GLY A 121 -15.47 14.36 2.35
CA GLY A 121 -14.27 13.60 2.06
C GLY A 121 -13.08 14.09 2.87
N SER A 122 -12.06 13.25 3.02
CA SER A 122 -10.76 13.62 3.60
C SER A 122 -9.64 13.65 2.55
N SER A 123 -8.56 14.36 2.87
CA SER A 123 -7.31 14.31 2.10
C SER A 123 -6.11 14.70 2.97
N SER A 124 -4.97 14.05 2.73
CA SER A 124 -3.66 14.53 3.19
C SER A 124 -3.13 15.71 2.36
N GLU A 125 -3.75 15.96 1.20
CA GLU A 125 -3.41 16.99 0.23
C GLU A 125 -4.70 17.68 -0.24
N LEU A 126 -5.23 18.60 0.58
CA LEU A 126 -6.53 19.24 0.34
C LEU A 126 -6.54 20.03 -0.98
N ALA A 127 -5.54 20.87 -1.21
CA ALA A 127 -5.45 21.72 -2.40
C ALA A 127 -5.50 20.89 -3.69
N LEU A 128 -4.71 19.81 -3.75
CA LEU A 128 -4.71 18.91 -4.90
C LEU A 128 -6.08 18.22 -5.09
N ARG A 129 -6.67 17.71 -4.01
CA ARG A 129 -7.96 17.01 -4.07
C ARG A 129 -9.10 17.93 -4.50
N LEU A 130 -9.18 19.12 -3.91
CA LEU A 130 -10.23 20.10 -4.19
C LEU A 130 -10.12 20.67 -5.60
N ARG A 131 -8.90 20.94 -6.09
CA ARG A 131 -8.69 21.37 -7.48
C ARG A 131 -9.28 20.39 -8.48
N GLY A 132 -9.21 19.09 -8.20
CA GLY A 132 -9.83 18.08 -9.06
C GLY A 132 -11.35 18.21 -9.17
N TYR A 133 -12.05 18.57 -8.09
CA TYR A 133 -13.51 18.80 -8.12
C TYR A 133 -13.82 20.13 -8.82
N LEU A 134 -13.12 21.21 -8.45
CA LEU A 134 -13.35 22.56 -8.99
C LEU A 134 -13.02 22.66 -10.49
N ASN A 135 -12.11 21.83 -10.99
CA ASN A 135 -11.78 21.74 -12.41
C ASN A 135 -12.50 20.61 -13.13
N LYS A 136 -13.38 19.86 -12.46
CA LYS A 136 -14.13 18.73 -13.03
C LYS A 136 -13.22 17.68 -13.69
N THR A 137 -12.09 17.35 -13.05
CA THR A 137 -11.12 16.37 -13.57
C THR A 137 -11.21 15.00 -12.90
N HIS A 138 -12.04 14.87 -11.85
CA HIS A 138 -12.28 13.57 -11.22
C HIS A 138 -13.12 12.68 -12.14
N LYS A 139 -12.98 11.36 -11.98
CA LYS A 139 -13.80 10.40 -12.71
C LYS A 139 -15.25 10.51 -12.27
N ASP A 140 -16.16 10.52 -13.23
CA ASP A 140 -17.59 10.45 -12.96
C ASP A 140 -17.93 9.15 -12.20
N SER A 141 -18.21 9.31 -10.91
CA SER A 141 -18.43 8.22 -9.96
C SER A 141 -19.07 8.73 -8.66
N GLY A 142 -19.76 7.83 -7.95
CA GLY A 142 -20.50 8.19 -6.74
C GLY A 142 -21.74 9.03 -7.06
N LYS A 143 -22.15 9.90 -6.13
CA LYS A 143 -23.31 10.80 -6.32
C LYS A 143 -22.93 12.28 -6.45
N LEU A 144 -21.82 12.70 -5.84
CA LEU A 144 -21.41 14.10 -5.85
C LEU A 144 -21.05 14.60 -7.25
N ILE A 145 -20.23 13.86 -7.99
CA ILE A 145 -19.73 14.32 -9.30
C ILE A 145 -20.87 14.43 -10.32
N PRO A 146 -21.75 13.42 -10.49
CA PRO A 146 -22.93 13.55 -11.34
C PRO A 146 -23.78 14.79 -10.98
N LEU A 147 -23.98 15.05 -9.68
CA LEU A 147 -24.78 16.19 -9.23
C LEU A 147 -24.09 17.54 -9.49
N ILE A 148 -22.76 17.62 -9.40
CA ILE A 148 -21.97 18.80 -9.79
C ILE A 148 -22.05 19.03 -11.31
N GLU A 149 -22.08 17.97 -12.11
CA GLU A 149 -22.23 18.06 -13.56
C GLU A 149 -23.63 18.54 -13.95
N GLU A 150 -24.66 18.00 -13.31
CA GLU A 150 -26.07 18.36 -13.52
C GLU A 150 -26.37 19.81 -13.11
N LYS A 151 -26.03 20.20 -11.88
CA LYS A 151 -26.42 21.50 -11.30
C LYS A 151 -25.38 22.61 -11.47
N GLY A 152 -24.12 22.23 -11.68
CA GLY A 152 -23.00 23.16 -11.67
C GLY A 152 -22.51 23.53 -10.27
N LEU A 153 -21.27 24.03 -10.22
CA LEU A 153 -20.59 24.46 -8.99
C LEU A 153 -21.27 25.60 -8.22
N PRO A 154 -22.00 26.55 -8.83
CA PRO A 154 -22.70 27.61 -8.09
C PRO A 154 -23.75 27.08 -7.09
N CYS A 155 -24.37 25.94 -7.37
CA CYS A 155 -25.37 25.30 -6.50
C CYS A 155 -24.76 24.56 -5.30
N PHE A 156 -23.48 24.78 -5.00
CA PHE A 156 -22.78 24.13 -3.90
C PHE A 156 -22.04 25.12 -3.02
N LYS A 157 -22.15 24.88 -1.71
CA LYS A 157 -21.28 25.46 -0.69
C LYS A 157 -20.20 24.43 -0.33
N LEU A 158 -18.97 24.90 -0.15
CA LEU A 158 -17.83 24.09 0.29
C LEU A 158 -17.39 24.51 1.70
N GLU A 159 -17.40 23.59 2.64
CA GLU A 159 -16.78 23.77 3.97
C GLU A 159 -15.46 23.00 4.02
N VAL A 160 -14.40 23.59 4.55
CA VAL A 160 -13.08 22.95 4.69
C VAL A 160 -12.58 23.09 6.12
N VAL A 161 -12.12 21.99 6.70
CA VAL A 161 -11.50 21.95 8.02
C VAL A 161 -10.04 21.55 7.86
N CYS A 162 -9.14 22.49 8.14
CA CYS A 162 -7.70 22.24 8.10
C CYS A 162 -7.26 21.58 9.41
N LEU A 163 -6.61 20.43 9.32
CA LEU A 163 -6.21 19.63 10.48
C LEU A 163 -4.69 19.58 10.65
N PRO A 164 -4.20 19.51 11.90
CA PRO A 164 -2.78 19.37 12.18
C PRO A 164 -2.21 18.05 11.66
N CYS A 165 -0.93 18.06 11.33
CA CYS A 165 -0.19 16.90 10.88
C CYS A 165 0.45 16.16 12.06
N TYR A 166 0.01 14.93 12.31
CA TYR A 166 0.67 14.01 13.23
C TYR A 166 1.30 12.85 12.45
N ALA A 167 2.41 12.31 12.97
CA ALA A 167 3.15 11.22 12.33
C ALA A 167 2.38 9.88 12.38
N GLU A 168 1.75 9.60 13.52
CA GLU A 168 1.12 8.30 13.80
C GLU A 168 -0.41 8.37 13.88
N PHE A 169 -0.98 9.58 13.79
CA PHE A 169 -2.42 9.82 13.88
C PHE A 169 -2.95 10.54 12.65
N LYS A 170 -4.10 10.08 12.14
CA LYS A 170 -4.74 10.63 10.94
C LYS A 170 -6.07 11.30 11.30
N PRO A 171 -6.05 12.52 11.83
CA PRO A 171 -7.25 13.20 12.32
C PRO A 171 -8.30 13.37 11.22
N GLU A 172 -7.88 13.52 9.97
CA GLU A 172 -8.77 13.67 8.81
C GLU A 172 -9.65 12.43 8.56
N ILE A 173 -9.14 11.23 8.87
CA ILE A 173 -9.88 9.98 8.70
C ILE A 173 -10.91 9.78 9.81
N VAL A 174 -10.55 10.21 11.02
CA VAL A 174 -11.43 10.20 12.19
C VAL A 174 -12.60 11.14 11.96
N LEU A 175 -12.31 12.38 11.56
CA LEU A 175 -13.34 13.40 11.37
C LEU A 175 -14.23 13.10 10.16
N GLU A 176 -13.68 12.58 9.06
CA GLU A 176 -14.50 12.08 7.94
C GLU A 176 -15.44 10.96 8.40
N GLN A 177 -14.94 9.97 9.17
CA GLN A 177 -15.79 8.88 9.64
C GLN A 177 -16.94 9.37 10.52
N TYR A 178 -16.68 10.35 11.39
CA TYR A 178 -17.72 10.96 12.21
C TYR A 178 -18.87 11.52 11.36
N PHE A 179 -18.56 12.31 10.32
CA PHE A 179 -19.57 12.87 9.42
C PHE A 179 -20.25 11.82 8.54
N LEU A 180 -19.55 10.76 8.12
CA LEU A 180 -20.17 9.69 7.35
C LEU A 180 -21.32 8.97 8.09
N LEU A 181 -21.32 9.02 9.43
CA LEU A 181 -22.35 8.43 10.27
C LEU A 181 -23.57 9.34 10.47
N ASP A 182 -23.49 10.61 10.05
CA ASP A 182 -24.63 11.51 9.99
C ASP A 182 -25.44 11.21 8.70
N PRO A 183 -26.76 10.91 8.81
CA PRO A 183 -27.60 10.57 7.66
C PRO A 183 -27.72 11.70 6.62
N SER A 184 -27.47 12.96 7.00
CA SER A 184 -27.49 14.10 6.07
C SER A 184 -26.37 14.06 5.02
N PHE A 185 -25.31 13.27 5.25
CA PHE A 185 -24.22 13.03 4.29
C PHE A 185 -24.60 11.95 3.26
N ASN A 186 -25.71 12.18 2.56
CA ASN A 186 -26.39 11.22 1.68
C ASN A 186 -25.78 11.11 0.25
N LEU A 187 -24.86 12.00 -0.11
CA LEU A 187 -24.09 11.91 -1.36
C LEU A 187 -22.90 10.92 -1.24
N ASN A 188 -22.49 10.57 -0.02
CA ASN A 188 -21.53 9.49 0.20
C ASN A 188 -22.21 8.12 0.06
N THR A 189 -21.83 7.37 -0.98
CA THR A 189 -22.30 5.97 -1.18
C THR A 189 -21.63 4.98 -0.22
N ILE A 190 -20.39 5.27 0.19
CA ILE A 190 -19.63 4.48 1.16
C ILE A 190 -19.65 5.22 2.50
N LYS A 191 -20.01 4.51 3.57
CA LYS A 191 -20.19 5.06 4.93
C LYS A 191 -19.02 4.78 5.88
N VAL A 192 -17.88 4.37 5.32
CA VAL A 192 -16.64 4.10 6.06
C VAL A 192 -15.49 4.87 5.43
N SER A 193 -14.71 5.58 6.25
CA SER A 193 -13.64 6.48 5.79
C SER A 193 -12.43 5.72 5.24
N ASN A 194 -11.68 6.41 4.38
CA ASN A 194 -10.39 5.95 3.84
C ASN A 194 -10.31 4.50 3.37
N ASN A 195 -11.31 4.02 2.63
CA ASN A 195 -11.42 2.65 2.12
C ASN A 195 -10.05 2.09 1.66
N PRO A 196 -9.28 1.36 2.50
CA PRO A 196 -8.14 0.61 2.03
C PRO A 196 -8.74 -0.74 1.71
N SER A 197 -9.64 -0.76 0.72
CA SER A 197 -10.46 -1.93 0.42
C SER A 197 -11.47 -2.36 1.51
N GLY A 198 -11.70 -1.70 2.64
CA GLY A 198 -12.62 -2.17 3.71
C GLY A 198 -14.02 -2.70 3.31
N SER A 199 -14.66 -2.24 2.23
CA SER A 199 -15.93 -2.82 1.74
C SER A 199 -15.77 -3.90 0.66
N THR A 200 -14.58 -4.06 0.08
CA THR A 200 -14.24 -5.02 -1.00
C THR A 200 -12.91 -5.74 -0.76
N ALA A 201 -12.43 -5.79 0.49
CA ALA A 201 -11.08 -6.20 0.85
C ALA A 201 -11.07 -7.70 0.73
N LYS A 202 -10.60 -8.18 -0.42
CA LYS A 202 -10.39 -9.60 -0.61
C LYS A 202 -9.29 -10.01 0.36
N PRO A 203 -9.58 -10.83 1.37
CA PRO A 203 -8.56 -11.27 2.30
C PRO A 203 -7.44 -11.97 1.52
N LEU A 204 -6.24 -11.91 2.05
CA LEU A 204 -5.03 -12.45 1.42
C LEU A 204 -4.33 -13.34 2.44
N TYR A 205 -4.01 -14.54 2.00
CA TYR A 205 -3.45 -15.59 2.84
C TYR A 205 -2.14 -16.11 2.22
N MET A 206 -1.18 -16.46 3.06
CA MET A 206 0.08 -17.10 2.70
C MET A 206 0.19 -18.46 3.36
N TYR A 207 0.08 -19.51 2.56
CA TYR A 207 0.16 -20.89 3.01
C TYR A 207 1.49 -21.52 2.61
N ASN A 208 1.81 -22.67 3.21
CA ASN A 208 2.68 -23.66 2.57
C ASN A 208 1.99 -24.32 1.35
N ARG A 209 2.73 -25.11 0.57
CA ARG A 209 2.27 -25.65 -0.71
C ARG A 209 1.01 -26.53 -0.63
N ASP A 210 0.94 -27.38 0.38
CA ASP A 210 -0.17 -28.31 0.62
C ASP A 210 -1.35 -27.66 1.36
N LYS A 211 -1.25 -26.37 1.71
CA LYS A 211 -2.25 -25.60 2.45
C LYS A 211 -2.49 -26.10 3.88
N SER A 212 -1.60 -26.90 4.45
CA SER A 212 -1.74 -27.40 5.82
C SER A 212 -1.39 -26.35 6.89
N ILE A 213 -0.58 -25.34 6.56
CA ILE A 213 -0.13 -24.28 7.46
C ILE A 213 -0.42 -22.90 6.86
N LEU A 214 -1.13 -22.05 7.61
CA LEU A 214 -1.29 -20.62 7.33
C LEU A 214 -0.19 -19.83 8.04
N TYR A 215 0.74 -19.24 7.28
CA TYR A 215 1.81 -18.42 7.83
C TYR A 215 1.37 -17.00 8.17
N TYR A 216 0.66 -16.34 7.25
CA TYR A 216 0.28 -14.95 7.39
C TYR A 216 -1.02 -14.65 6.65
N PHE A 217 -1.85 -13.77 7.21
CA PHE A 217 -3.02 -13.24 6.52
C PHE A 217 -3.26 -11.77 6.83
N THR A 218 -3.82 -11.05 5.86
CA THR A 218 -4.15 -9.64 5.95
C THR A 218 -5.21 -9.30 4.91
N THR A 219 -5.94 -8.22 5.12
CA THR A 219 -6.88 -7.64 4.15
C THR A 219 -6.21 -6.64 3.20
N GLN A 220 -4.93 -6.30 3.44
CA GLN A 220 -4.21 -5.28 2.71
C GLN A 220 -3.01 -5.86 1.95
N GLN A 221 -3.03 -5.77 0.62
CA GLN A 221 -1.89 -6.20 -0.21
C GLN A 221 -0.58 -5.45 0.14
N LYS A 222 -0.67 -4.19 0.59
CA LYS A 222 0.49 -3.39 1.01
C LYS A 222 1.29 -4.06 2.13
N ASP A 223 0.64 -4.82 3.02
CA ASP A 223 1.32 -5.48 4.13
C ASP A 223 2.32 -6.54 3.66
N PHE A 224 2.00 -7.30 2.62
CA PHE A 224 2.96 -8.22 2.00
C PHE A 224 4.18 -7.49 1.44
N ILE A 225 4.00 -6.26 0.97
CA ILE A 225 5.06 -5.45 0.40
C ILE A 225 5.91 -4.83 1.50
N SER A 226 5.32 -4.05 2.41
CA SER A 226 6.07 -3.27 3.39
C SER A 226 6.53 -4.09 4.59
N LYS A 227 5.76 -5.09 5.05
CA LYS A 227 6.07 -5.86 6.27
C LYS A 227 6.86 -7.13 5.96
N LEU A 228 6.56 -7.78 4.82
CA LEU A 228 7.24 -9.01 4.42
C LEU A 228 8.31 -8.80 3.34
N ASN A 229 8.46 -7.58 2.81
CA ASN A 229 9.42 -7.23 1.76
C ASN A 229 9.27 -8.08 0.48
N ILE A 230 8.02 -8.27 0.03
CA ILE A 230 7.69 -8.96 -1.22
C ILE A 230 7.28 -7.91 -2.26
N SER A 231 8.02 -7.79 -3.36
CA SER A 231 7.70 -6.78 -4.36
C SER A 231 6.30 -6.97 -4.95
N HIS A 232 5.62 -5.85 -5.25
CA HIS A 232 4.27 -5.85 -5.82
C HIS A 232 4.14 -6.78 -7.04
N PHE A 233 5.11 -6.73 -7.95
CA PHE A 233 5.13 -7.55 -9.16
C PHE A 233 5.23 -9.04 -8.83
N THR A 234 6.12 -9.42 -7.90
CA THR A 234 6.32 -10.82 -7.49
C THR A 234 5.08 -11.37 -6.80
N PHE A 235 4.53 -10.60 -5.85
CA PHE A 235 3.30 -10.95 -5.16
C PHE A 235 2.16 -11.17 -6.15
N THR A 236 1.91 -10.19 -7.03
CA THR A 236 0.83 -10.26 -8.02
C THR A 236 0.99 -11.45 -8.94
N LYS A 237 2.20 -11.71 -9.46
CA LYS A 237 2.50 -12.88 -10.31
C LYS A 237 2.11 -14.20 -9.62
N HIS A 238 2.52 -14.38 -8.37
CA HIS A 238 2.29 -15.64 -7.65
C HIS A 238 0.83 -15.80 -7.25
N LEU A 239 0.17 -14.72 -6.85
CA LEU A 239 -1.25 -14.71 -6.53
C LEU A 239 -2.13 -15.00 -7.76
N THR A 240 -1.87 -14.38 -8.91
CA THR A 240 -2.72 -14.56 -10.11
C THR A 240 -2.49 -15.88 -10.82
N LYS A 241 -1.23 -16.36 -10.87
CA LYS A 241 -0.89 -17.62 -11.54
C LYS A 241 -1.05 -18.85 -10.63
N GLY A 242 -1.34 -18.67 -9.35
CA GLY A 242 -1.33 -19.76 -8.36
C GLY A 242 0.03 -20.45 -8.24
N THR A 243 1.12 -19.74 -8.52
CA THR A 243 2.49 -20.31 -8.48
C THR A 243 3.14 -20.02 -7.14
N TYR A 244 4.12 -20.84 -6.75
CA TYR A 244 4.72 -20.76 -5.42
C TYR A 244 5.84 -19.73 -5.33
N TYR A 245 5.69 -18.75 -4.43
CA TYR A 245 6.76 -17.82 -4.09
C TYR A 245 7.89 -18.56 -3.37
N LEU A 246 9.13 -18.33 -3.81
CA LEU A 246 10.33 -19.05 -3.36
C LEU A 246 10.20 -20.58 -3.46
N GLY A 247 9.31 -21.08 -4.33
CA GLY A 247 9.02 -22.51 -4.45
C GLY A 247 8.31 -23.13 -3.24
N LYS A 248 7.92 -22.34 -2.23
CA LYS A 248 7.40 -22.82 -0.93
C LYS A 248 6.03 -22.25 -0.56
N TYR A 249 5.77 -20.99 -0.90
CA TYR A 249 4.64 -20.24 -0.35
C TYR A 249 3.56 -20.02 -1.40
N LEU A 250 2.32 -20.35 -1.07
CA LEU A 250 1.15 -20.15 -1.92
C LEU A 250 0.35 -18.95 -1.42
N PHE A 251 0.01 -18.02 -2.31
CA PHE A 251 -0.88 -16.91 -2.00
C PHE A 251 -2.30 -17.19 -2.48
N LEU A 252 -3.29 -16.98 -1.62
CA LEU A 252 -4.71 -17.18 -1.94
C LEU A 252 -5.54 -15.98 -1.50
N ARG A 253 -6.71 -15.82 -2.14
CA ARG A 253 -7.77 -14.90 -1.72
C ARG A 253 -8.85 -15.56 -0.87
N GLU A 254 -8.89 -16.88 -0.89
CA GLU A 254 -9.86 -17.71 -0.18
C GLU A 254 -9.20 -18.38 1.01
N GLN A 255 -9.96 -18.50 2.09
CA GLN A 255 -9.53 -19.20 3.28
C GLN A 255 -9.63 -20.71 3.07
N VAL A 256 -8.64 -21.43 3.61
CA VAL A 256 -8.64 -22.88 3.69
C VAL A 256 -8.89 -23.27 5.14
N ASP A 257 -10.07 -23.81 5.44
CA ASP A 257 -10.51 -24.07 6.82
C ASP A 257 -9.73 -25.18 7.52
N THR A 258 -9.11 -26.08 6.76
CA THR A 258 -8.30 -27.19 7.28
C THR A 258 -6.88 -26.76 7.67
N ALA A 259 -6.48 -25.53 7.36
CA ALA A 259 -5.13 -25.05 7.60
C ALA A 259 -4.91 -24.66 9.07
N LYS A 260 -3.81 -25.12 9.67
CA LYS A 260 -3.41 -24.70 11.01
C LYS A 260 -2.70 -23.36 10.94
N VAL A 261 -3.17 -22.38 11.71
CA VAL A 261 -2.50 -21.08 11.83
C VAL A 261 -1.19 -21.26 12.58
N THR A 262 -0.10 -20.73 12.03
CA THR A 262 1.19 -20.75 12.72
C THR A 262 1.16 -19.85 13.97
N ASN A 263 1.93 -20.22 14.99
CA ASN A 263 2.16 -19.39 16.18
C ASN A 263 3.33 -18.39 15.99
N MET A 264 3.90 -18.29 14.80
CA MET A 264 4.99 -17.38 14.49
C MET A 264 4.53 -15.91 14.50
N LEU A 265 5.35 -15.03 15.07
CA LEU A 265 5.12 -13.60 14.98
C LEU A 265 5.53 -13.07 13.60
N LEU A 266 4.97 -11.92 13.22
CA LEU A 266 5.27 -11.28 11.94
C LEU A 266 6.79 -11.04 11.69
N PRO A 267 7.59 -10.58 12.67
CA PRO A 267 9.04 -10.48 12.49
C PRO A 267 9.72 -11.82 12.20
N ASP A 268 9.27 -12.90 12.84
CA ASP A 268 9.81 -14.25 12.62
C ASP A 268 9.50 -14.74 11.20
N ILE A 269 8.29 -14.45 10.72
CA ILE A 269 7.88 -14.75 9.33
C ILE A 269 8.72 -13.94 8.34
N ALA A 270 8.97 -12.66 8.60
CA ALA A 270 9.82 -11.83 7.74
C ALA A 270 11.26 -12.35 7.70
N LEU A 271 11.82 -12.75 8.85
CA LEU A 271 13.16 -13.34 8.95
C LEU A 271 13.24 -14.70 8.25
N MET A 272 12.22 -15.54 8.41
CA MET A 272 12.09 -16.82 7.69
C MET A 272 12.12 -16.60 6.18
N LEU A 273 11.33 -15.66 5.67
CA LEU A 273 11.31 -15.33 4.24
C LEU A 273 12.66 -14.78 3.76
N GLN A 274 13.38 -14.00 4.57
CA GLN A 274 14.70 -13.51 4.24
C GLN A 274 15.71 -14.66 4.08
N LYS A 275 15.74 -15.60 5.02
CA LYS A 275 16.59 -16.81 4.95
C LYS A 275 16.25 -17.64 3.71
N ASP A 276 14.97 -17.80 3.42
CA ASP A 276 14.51 -18.55 2.25
C ASP A 276 14.87 -17.88 0.92
N ARG A 277 14.86 -16.54 0.83
CA ARG A 277 15.35 -15.82 -0.36
C ARG A 277 16.82 -16.12 -0.63
N VAL A 278 17.66 -16.06 0.41
CA VAL A 278 19.08 -16.35 0.29
C VAL A 278 19.28 -17.77 -0.23
N ASN A 279 18.58 -18.76 0.35
CA ASN A 279 18.69 -20.15 -0.06
C ASN A 279 18.12 -20.42 -1.46
N PHE A 280 16.99 -19.82 -1.79
CA PHE A 280 16.38 -19.95 -3.12
C PHE A 280 17.27 -19.36 -4.22
N ASN A 281 17.94 -18.24 -3.94
CA ASN A 281 18.85 -17.60 -4.90
C ASN A 281 20.15 -18.36 -5.11
N LYS A 282 20.66 -19.11 -4.10
CA LYS A 282 21.84 -19.96 -4.24
C LYS A 282 21.66 -21.07 -5.27
N ASN A 283 20.44 -21.64 -5.34
CA ASN A 283 20.12 -22.78 -6.19
C ASN A 283 19.40 -22.37 -7.48
N LYS A 284 19.27 -21.07 -7.74
CA LYS A 284 18.65 -20.58 -8.96
C LYS A 284 19.63 -20.85 -10.11
N ALA A 285 19.21 -21.68 -11.08
CA ALA A 285 19.95 -21.83 -12.33
C ALA A 285 20.30 -20.44 -12.85
N VAL A 286 21.57 -20.22 -13.15
CA VAL A 286 22.06 -18.96 -13.72
C VAL A 286 21.18 -18.64 -14.92
N CYS A 287 20.32 -17.62 -14.80
CA CYS A 287 19.30 -17.35 -15.80
C CYS A 287 19.96 -17.17 -17.17
N SER A 288 19.27 -17.55 -18.25
CA SER A 288 19.64 -17.24 -19.65
C SER A 288 19.80 -15.73 -19.96
N SER A 289 19.53 -14.86 -18.98
CA SER A 289 19.87 -13.44 -18.98
C SER A 289 21.33 -13.15 -18.65
N SER A 290 22.08 -14.14 -18.16
CA SER A 290 23.55 -14.12 -18.12
C SER A 290 24.08 -14.41 -19.53
N LYS A 291 23.80 -13.48 -20.45
CA LYS A 291 24.39 -13.55 -21.78
C LYS A 291 25.89 -13.34 -21.61
N SER A 292 26.66 -14.30 -22.09
CA SER A 292 28.11 -14.13 -22.26
C SER A 292 28.35 -12.99 -23.24
N VAL A 293 29.27 -12.10 -22.89
CA VAL A 293 29.60 -10.90 -23.67
C VAL A 293 31.06 -10.97 -24.06
N ILE A 294 31.35 -10.73 -25.33
CA ILE A 294 32.69 -10.50 -25.84
C ILE A 294 32.87 -8.99 -25.98
N LEU A 295 33.87 -8.43 -25.32
CA LEU A 295 34.35 -7.08 -25.58
C LEU A 295 35.55 -7.17 -26.51
N MET A 296 35.48 -6.50 -27.66
CA MET A 296 36.62 -6.30 -28.55
C MET A 296 37.11 -4.86 -28.38
N ASP A 297 38.36 -4.68 -27.99
CA ASP A 297 39.01 -3.37 -27.95
C ASP A 297 39.11 -2.79 -29.36
N VAL A 298 38.73 -1.52 -29.54
CA VAL A 298 38.70 -0.88 -30.86
C VAL A 298 40.12 -0.64 -31.39
N GLU A 299 41.07 -0.36 -30.50
CA GLU A 299 42.46 -0.04 -30.82
C GLU A 299 43.31 -1.31 -30.93
N SER A 300 43.35 -2.14 -29.88
CA SER A 300 44.22 -3.33 -29.84
C SER A 300 43.63 -4.54 -30.58
N LYS A 301 42.32 -4.52 -30.88
CA LYS A 301 41.56 -5.65 -31.43
C LYS A 301 41.52 -6.89 -30.52
N GLU A 302 41.97 -6.77 -29.28
CA GLU A 302 41.91 -7.87 -28.31
C GLU A 302 40.47 -8.16 -27.89
N GLU A 303 40.12 -9.45 -27.84
CA GLU A 303 38.81 -9.91 -27.40
C GLU A 303 38.88 -10.45 -25.97
N THR A 304 37.97 -9.99 -25.10
CA THR A 304 37.79 -10.52 -23.75
C THR A 304 36.39 -11.09 -23.59
N LEU A 305 36.30 -12.37 -23.22
CA LEU A 305 35.05 -13.06 -22.94
C LEU A 305 34.65 -12.90 -21.47
N PHE A 306 33.40 -12.51 -21.23
CA PHE A 306 32.78 -12.45 -19.92
C PHE A 306 31.60 -13.41 -19.85
N GLU A 307 31.52 -14.16 -18.75
CA GLU A 307 30.44 -15.13 -18.47
C GLU A 307 29.06 -14.46 -18.30
N SER A 308 29.03 -13.15 -18.06
CA SER A 308 27.79 -12.38 -17.98
C SER A 308 28.01 -10.88 -18.21
N LEU A 309 26.93 -10.18 -18.55
CA LEU A 309 26.87 -8.71 -18.50
C LEU A 309 27.32 -8.14 -17.15
N GLY A 310 27.02 -8.82 -16.03
CA GLY A 310 27.45 -8.39 -14.70
C GLY A 310 28.97 -8.36 -14.56
N LYS A 311 29.64 -9.42 -15.03
CA LYS A 311 31.11 -9.51 -15.03
C LYS A 311 31.77 -8.49 -15.97
N CYS A 312 31.16 -8.25 -17.12
CA CYS A 312 31.59 -7.17 -18.01
C CYS A 312 31.48 -5.78 -17.34
N MET A 313 30.44 -5.53 -16.54
CA MET A 313 30.29 -4.28 -15.79
C MET A 313 31.31 -4.13 -14.66
N GLU A 314 31.66 -5.22 -13.97
CA GLU A 314 32.76 -5.23 -12.99
C GLU A 314 34.10 -4.87 -13.65
N TYR A 315 34.35 -5.39 -14.85
CA TYR A 315 35.54 -5.03 -15.64
C TYR A 315 35.59 -3.54 -15.97
N PHE A 316 34.51 -2.95 -16.51
CA PHE A 316 34.45 -1.51 -16.76
C PHE A 316 34.71 -0.68 -15.51
N LYS A 317 34.17 -1.10 -14.37
CA LYS A 317 34.42 -0.45 -13.08
C LYS A 317 35.90 -0.54 -12.67
N SER A 318 36.54 -1.70 -12.84
CA SER A 318 37.97 -1.90 -12.53
C SER A 318 38.89 -1.03 -13.40
N LYS A 319 38.46 -0.70 -14.63
CA LYS A 319 39.16 0.20 -15.56
C LYS A 319 38.76 1.68 -15.39
N ASN A 320 37.96 2.01 -14.37
CA ASN A 320 37.39 3.35 -14.16
C ASN A 320 36.60 3.90 -15.35
N ILE A 321 35.97 3.02 -16.14
CA ILE A 321 35.14 3.38 -17.29
C ILE A 321 33.68 3.52 -16.82
N PRO A 322 33.05 4.71 -16.95
CA PRO A 322 31.66 4.93 -16.57
C PRO A 322 30.71 4.27 -17.60
N ALA A 323 30.21 3.10 -17.25
CA ALA A 323 29.28 2.31 -18.05
C ALA A 323 27.95 2.08 -17.31
N SER A 324 26.87 1.83 -18.07
CA SER A 324 25.57 1.40 -17.51
C SER A 324 25.11 0.09 -18.15
N PRO A 325 24.53 -0.85 -17.38
CA PRO A 325 24.02 -2.11 -17.93
C PRO A 325 22.96 -1.87 -19.02
N LYS A 326 22.11 -0.85 -18.86
CA LYS A 326 21.07 -0.50 -19.84
C LYS A 326 21.66 -0.01 -21.15
N THR A 327 22.71 0.80 -21.09
CA THR A 327 23.37 1.35 -22.29
C THR A 327 24.19 0.29 -23.00
N LEU A 328 24.88 -0.57 -22.25
CA LEU A 328 25.64 -1.70 -22.80
C LEU A 328 24.75 -2.65 -23.59
N VAL A 329 23.56 -2.98 -23.06
CA VAL A 329 22.58 -3.82 -23.76
C VAL A 329 22.12 -3.19 -25.09
N LYS A 330 22.03 -1.85 -25.18
CA LYS A 330 21.68 -1.16 -26.43
C LYS A 330 22.77 -1.23 -27.51
N HIS A 331 24.03 -1.38 -27.10
CA HIS A 331 25.18 -1.44 -28.01
C HIS A 331 25.63 -2.88 -28.30
N LEU A 332 24.94 -3.88 -27.73
CA LEU A 332 25.24 -5.28 -27.95
C LEU A 332 24.88 -5.67 -29.40
N ASN A 333 25.84 -6.25 -30.13
CA ASN A 333 25.72 -6.69 -31.53
C ASN A 333 25.44 -5.59 -32.55
N THR A 334 25.60 -4.31 -32.20
CA THR A 334 25.38 -3.21 -33.15
C THR A 334 26.64 -2.89 -33.98
N ASN A 335 27.79 -3.49 -33.65
CA ASN A 335 29.12 -3.14 -34.16
C ASN A 335 29.51 -1.66 -33.95
N ILE A 336 28.75 -0.92 -33.14
CA ILE A 336 29.06 0.46 -32.77
C ILE A 336 29.90 0.42 -31.49
N ALA A 337 31.03 1.13 -31.52
CA ALA A 337 31.91 1.25 -30.37
C ALA A 337 31.19 1.95 -29.20
N TYR A 338 31.29 1.37 -28.01
CA TYR A 338 30.84 1.94 -26.76
C TYR A 338 32.01 1.99 -25.79
N ARG A 339 32.43 3.21 -25.42
CA ARG A 339 33.54 3.43 -24.46
C ARG A 339 34.85 2.72 -24.86
N GLY A 340 35.17 2.70 -26.15
CA GLY A 340 36.39 2.07 -26.66
C GLY A 340 36.25 0.58 -27.01
N TYR A 341 35.06 -0.02 -26.84
CA TYR A 341 34.85 -1.45 -27.11
C TYR A 341 33.67 -1.72 -28.04
N ILE A 342 33.80 -2.70 -28.91
CA ILE A 342 32.68 -3.32 -29.63
C ILE A 342 32.15 -4.49 -28.79
N CYS A 343 30.85 -4.48 -28.51
CA CYS A 343 30.22 -5.47 -27.63
C CYS A 343 29.45 -6.49 -28.45
N LYS A 344 29.78 -7.78 -28.33
CA LYS A 344 29.08 -8.89 -29.01
C LYS A 344 28.55 -9.92 -28.02
N SER A 345 27.42 -10.55 -28.33
CA SER A 345 26.93 -11.72 -27.58
C SER A 345 27.63 -12.97 -28.08
N SER A 346 28.10 -13.85 -27.18
CA SER A 346 28.83 -15.06 -27.58
C SER A 346 27.95 -16.17 -28.20
N THR A 347 26.63 -15.97 -28.32
CA THR A 347 25.66 -16.90 -28.94
C THR A 347 25.72 -17.00 -30.47
N LEU A 348 26.66 -16.33 -31.17
CA LEU A 348 26.72 -16.29 -32.64
C LEU A 348 27.99 -16.86 -33.28
N ILE A 349 28.74 -17.74 -32.58
CA ILE A 349 29.84 -18.49 -33.20
C ILE A 349 29.50 -19.98 -33.15
N THR A 350 28.64 -20.41 -34.06
CA THR A 350 28.48 -21.82 -34.50
C THR A 350 27.57 -21.83 -35.74
N LYS A 351 28.12 -21.45 -36.89
CA LYS A 351 27.77 -21.93 -38.24
C LYS A 351 28.72 -21.27 -39.26
N SER A 352 29.13 -22.09 -40.25
CA SER A 352 30.11 -21.89 -41.35
C SER A 352 31.58 -21.93 -40.90
N GLU A 353 32.47 -22.81 -41.37
CA GLU A 353 32.55 -23.49 -42.68
C GLU A 353 33.17 -24.90 -42.54
N GLY A 354 32.43 -25.90 -43.01
CA GLY A 354 32.93 -27.22 -43.40
C GLY A 354 32.28 -27.52 -44.73
N GLY A 355 32.91 -27.08 -45.81
CA GLY A 355 32.49 -27.30 -47.18
C GLY A 355 33.67 -27.85 -47.98
N GLN A 356 33.69 -29.16 -48.15
CA GLN A 356 34.47 -29.83 -49.18
C GLN A 356 33.96 -29.36 -50.54
N ASP A 357 34.86 -28.93 -51.42
CA ASP A 357 34.64 -29.00 -52.85
C ASP A 357 35.57 -30.04 -53.47
N LYS A 358 34.92 -30.96 -54.18
CA LYS A 358 35.50 -31.86 -55.17
C LYS A 358 35.99 -31.00 -56.35
N VAL A 359 37.25 -31.14 -56.75
CA VAL A 359 37.72 -31.83 -57.96
C VAL A 359 39.20 -32.14 -57.73
#